data_AF-A0A2K9ZF70-F1
#
_entry.id   AF-A0A2K9ZF70-F1
#
_cell.length_a   1.000
_cell.length_b   1.000
_cell.length_c   1.000
_cell.angle_alpha   90.00
_cell.angle_beta   90.00
_cell.angle_gamma   90.00
#
_symmetry.space_group_name_H-M   'P 1'
#
loop_
_entity.id
_entity.type
_entity.pdbx_description
1 polymer ?
#
loop_
_entity_poly.entity_id
_entity_poly.type
_entity_poly.pdbx_seq_one_letter_code
_entity_poly.pdbx_strand_id
1 'polypeptide(L)'
;MRRVFVVMGMVCFAYAVWHVAMARSTTIRLGPAGYEVTYRMTWGLGMEERLTLKKFGALWPSQSSEWTEIWKKPYNSGMVVYVSDDGTTYYFGTGYGLHFFQPKQGAYWTTCHKGNIPIRTPLAERLSFFGSDAADEDIDPGRPRLFEYVQANESSGAIPGSPPASRYYAGLRYLGKFGLVATNGQGRGNEVRFVPAGTSIEPRLGLQFSCG
;
A
#
# COMPACT_ATOMS: atom_id res chain seq x y z
N MET A 1 16.30 -11.36 -42.90
CA MET A 1 16.80 -11.22 -41.51
C MET A 1 16.73 -9.79 -40.97
N ARG A 2 17.37 -8.78 -41.58
CA ARG A 2 17.35 -7.37 -41.07
C ARG A 2 15.95 -6.77 -40.84
N ARG A 3 14.98 -7.00 -41.74
CA ARG A 3 13.58 -6.56 -41.56
C ARG A 3 12.86 -7.24 -40.39
N VAL A 4 13.18 -8.49 -40.10
CA VAL A 4 12.59 -9.26 -38.99
C VAL A 4 13.08 -8.72 -37.64
N PHE A 5 14.37 -8.42 -37.52
CA PHE A 5 14.92 -7.79 -36.30
C PHE A 5 14.34 -6.40 -36.05
N VAL A 6 14.12 -5.61 -37.10
CA VAL A 6 13.50 -4.28 -36.99
C VAL A 6 12.03 -4.39 -36.53
N VAL A 7 11.26 -5.32 -37.08
CA VAL A 7 9.87 -5.56 -36.64
C VAL A 7 9.82 -6.08 -35.20
N MET A 8 10.67 -7.04 -34.84
CA MET A 8 10.75 -7.57 -33.47
C MET A 8 11.15 -6.47 -32.47
N GLY A 9 12.13 -5.63 -32.83
CA GLY A 9 12.53 -4.48 -32.03
C GLY A 9 11.38 -3.48 -31.83
N MET A 10 10.61 -3.18 -32.88
CA MET A 10 9.42 -2.32 -32.78
C MET A 10 8.34 -2.91 -31.88
N VAL A 11 8.07 -4.22 -31.99
CA VAL A 11 7.08 -4.89 -31.13
C VAL A 11 7.53 -4.85 -29.66
N CYS A 12 8.79 -5.17 -29.37
CA CYS A 12 9.34 -5.09 -28.02
C CYS A 12 9.29 -3.64 -27.46
N PHE A 13 9.61 -2.65 -28.29
CA PHE A 13 9.55 -1.25 -27.91
C PHE A 13 8.12 -0.78 -27.62
N ALA A 14 7.18 -1.10 -28.50
CA ALA A 14 5.76 -0.80 -28.31
C ALA A 14 5.22 -1.45 -27.02
N TYR A 15 5.59 -2.70 -26.76
CA TYR A 15 5.24 -3.41 -25.54
C TYR A 15 5.84 -2.76 -24.28
N ALA A 16 7.11 -2.34 -24.34
CA ALA A 16 7.75 -1.63 -23.24
C ALA A 16 7.08 -0.27 -22.95
N VAL A 17 6.78 0.51 -24.00
CA VAL A 17 6.06 1.78 -23.87
C VAL A 17 4.67 1.57 -23.29
N TRP A 18 3.96 0.53 -23.72
CA TRP A 18 2.66 0.16 -23.16
C TRP A 18 2.75 -0.13 -21.66
N HIS A 19 3.71 -0.96 -21.24
CA HIS A 19 3.92 -1.26 -19.81
C HIS A 19 4.21 -0.01 -18.98
N VAL A 20 5.05 0.90 -19.48
CA VAL A 20 5.33 2.16 -18.79
C VAL A 20 4.08 3.05 -18.73
N ALA A 21 3.33 3.13 -19.82
CA ALA A 21 2.08 3.91 -19.88
C ALA A 21 1.00 3.37 -18.93
N MET A 22 1.05 2.08 -18.60
CA MET A 22 0.11 1.40 -17.72
C MET A 22 0.59 1.29 -16.27
N ALA A 23 1.81 1.70 -15.97
CA ALA A 23 2.34 1.71 -14.61
C ALA A 23 2.07 3.05 -13.90
N ARG A 24 1.62 2.99 -12.66
CA ARG A 24 1.54 4.15 -11.77
C ARG A 24 2.26 3.82 -10.48
N SER A 25 3.00 4.77 -9.95
CA SER A 25 3.68 4.58 -8.69
C SER A 25 3.83 5.88 -7.96
N THR A 26 3.95 5.78 -6.64
CA THR A 26 4.28 6.93 -5.82
C THR A 26 5.25 6.47 -4.73
N THR A 27 6.14 7.37 -4.34
CA THR A 27 7.27 7.08 -3.46
C THR A 27 7.27 8.05 -2.30
N ILE A 28 7.45 7.52 -1.10
CA ILE A 28 7.66 8.33 0.10
C ILE A 28 8.99 7.97 0.76
N ARG A 29 9.51 8.92 1.54
CA ARG A 29 10.74 8.73 2.31
C ARG A 29 10.40 8.28 3.73
N LEU A 30 10.91 7.12 4.12
CA LEU A 30 11.02 6.68 5.51
C LEU A 30 12.25 7.39 6.12
N GLY A 31 12.13 8.70 6.34
CA GLY A 31 13.24 9.60 6.70
C GLY A 31 14.17 9.06 7.79
N PRO A 32 13.66 8.71 8.99
CA PRO A 32 14.47 8.18 10.08
C PRO A 32 15.15 6.84 9.77
N ALA A 33 14.60 6.06 8.82
CA ALA A 33 15.14 4.77 8.43
C ALA A 33 16.23 4.87 7.35
N GLY A 34 16.27 5.95 6.56
CA GLY A 34 17.18 6.06 5.41
C GLY A 34 16.70 5.35 4.15
N TYR A 35 15.39 5.08 4.03
CA TYR A 35 14.80 4.32 2.93
C TYR A 35 13.67 5.06 2.23
N GLU A 36 13.48 4.78 0.94
CA GLU A 36 12.31 5.10 0.16
C GLU A 36 11.44 3.85 0.04
N VAL A 37 10.13 4.03 0.22
CA VAL A 37 9.14 3.01 -0.08
C VAL A 37 8.33 3.49 -1.29
N THR A 38 8.28 2.64 -2.31
CA THR A 38 7.53 2.90 -3.53
C THR A 38 6.44 1.87 -3.67
N TYR A 39 5.21 2.35 -3.73
CA TYR A 39 4.06 1.54 -4.09
C TYR A 39 3.77 1.74 -5.58
N ARG A 40 3.71 0.63 -6.32
CA ARG A 40 3.49 0.61 -7.77
C ARG A 40 2.29 -0.25 -8.10
N MET A 41 1.53 0.20 -9.06
CA MET A 41 0.42 -0.51 -9.68
C MET A 41 0.65 -0.57 -11.19
N THR A 42 0.29 -1.68 -11.81
CA THR A 42 0.33 -1.87 -13.27
C THR A 42 -1.01 -2.38 -13.77
N TRP A 43 -1.39 -1.88 -14.94
CA TRP A 43 -2.61 -2.29 -15.63
C TRP A 43 -2.26 -3.16 -16.83
N GLY A 44 -2.78 -4.39 -16.84
CA GLY A 44 -2.64 -5.32 -17.95
C GLY A 44 -4.01 -5.89 -18.30
N LEU A 45 -4.09 -7.23 -18.34
CA LEU A 45 -5.36 -7.95 -18.36
C LEU A 45 -6.09 -7.87 -17.01
N GLY A 46 -5.34 -7.66 -15.93
CA GLY A 46 -5.83 -7.38 -14.58
C GLY A 46 -5.17 -6.13 -13.99
N MET A 47 -5.21 -6.03 -12.67
CA MET A 47 -4.45 -5.05 -11.90
C MET A 47 -3.43 -5.77 -11.05
N GLU A 48 -2.17 -5.35 -11.12
CA GLU A 48 -1.13 -5.89 -10.26
C GLU A 48 -0.56 -4.77 -9.39
N GLU A 49 -0.20 -5.10 -8.16
CA GLU A 49 0.46 -4.19 -7.25
C GLU A 49 1.80 -4.74 -6.77
N ARG A 50 2.71 -3.83 -6.43
CA ARG A 50 4.04 -4.14 -5.95
C ARG A 50 4.58 -3.08 -5.02
N LEU A 51 5.20 -3.55 -3.95
CA LEU A 51 5.96 -2.77 -3.01
C LEU A 51 7.45 -2.90 -3.31
N THR A 52 8.18 -1.78 -3.33
CA THR A 52 9.65 -1.80 -3.37
C THR A 52 10.24 -0.88 -2.31
N LEU A 53 11.35 -1.32 -1.73
CA LEU A 53 12.14 -0.58 -0.74
C LEU A 53 13.53 -0.33 -1.30
N LYS A 54 14.01 0.90 -1.15
CA LYS A 54 15.29 1.35 -1.70
C LYS A 54 16.00 2.23 -0.69
N LYS A 55 17.28 2.01 -0.43
CA LYS A 55 18.08 2.96 0.38
C LYS A 55 18.17 4.31 -0.33
N PHE A 56 18.28 5.40 0.44
CA PHE A 56 18.55 6.71 -0.15
C PHE A 56 19.83 6.68 -1.01
N GLY A 57 19.74 7.23 -2.21
CA GLY A 57 20.85 7.28 -3.18
C GLY A 57 21.15 5.96 -3.90
N ALA A 58 20.52 4.84 -3.53
CA ALA A 58 20.74 3.58 -4.25
C ALA A 58 20.07 3.61 -5.63
N LEU A 59 20.75 3.01 -6.63
CA LEU A 59 20.25 2.89 -8.01
C LEU A 59 19.19 1.79 -8.15
N TRP A 60 19.30 0.74 -7.33
CA TRP A 60 18.45 -0.44 -7.40
C TRP A 60 17.68 -0.65 -6.09
N PRO A 61 16.43 -1.17 -6.14
CA PRO A 61 15.70 -1.52 -4.94
C PRO A 61 16.44 -2.61 -4.16
N SER A 62 16.52 -2.45 -2.84
CA SER A 62 17.14 -3.44 -1.97
C SER A 62 16.20 -4.59 -1.66
N GLN A 63 14.89 -4.32 -1.61
CA GLN A 63 13.87 -5.31 -1.31
C GLN A 63 12.62 -5.03 -2.14
N SER A 64 11.87 -6.08 -2.45
CA SER A 64 10.67 -5.99 -3.25
C SER A 64 9.70 -7.10 -2.87
N SER A 65 8.40 -6.79 -2.85
CA SER A 65 7.38 -7.82 -2.94
C SER A 65 7.38 -8.45 -4.33
N GLU A 66 6.77 -9.62 -4.44
CA GLU A 66 6.26 -10.12 -5.70
C GLU A 66 5.15 -9.19 -6.23
N TRP A 67 4.80 -9.37 -7.50
CA TRP A 67 3.60 -8.76 -8.05
C TRP A 67 2.38 -9.53 -7.55
N THR A 68 1.45 -8.83 -6.94
CA THR A 68 0.18 -9.42 -6.48
C THR A 68 -0.92 -9.03 -7.44
N GLU A 69 -1.53 -10.03 -8.08
CA GLU A 69 -2.66 -9.82 -8.99
C GLU A 69 -3.96 -9.65 -8.20
N ILE A 70 -4.72 -8.63 -8.57
CA ILE A 70 -6.00 -8.28 -7.98
C ILE A 70 -7.09 -8.70 -8.94
N TRP A 71 -7.76 -9.80 -8.59
CA TRP A 71 -8.62 -10.57 -9.48
C TRP A 71 -10.07 -10.07 -9.58
N LYS A 72 -10.55 -9.27 -8.62
CA LYS A 72 -11.96 -8.88 -8.53
C LYS A 72 -12.17 -7.37 -8.69
N LYS A 73 -13.18 -7.01 -9.47
CA LYS A 73 -13.70 -5.65 -9.56
C LYS A 73 -14.55 -5.32 -8.32
N PRO A 74 -14.54 -4.06 -7.82
CA PRO A 74 -13.71 -2.96 -8.28
C PRO A 74 -12.24 -3.19 -7.91
N TYR A 75 -11.33 -2.95 -8.85
CA TYR A 75 -9.89 -3.13 -8.66
C TYR A 75 -9.36 -2.05 -7.72
N ASN A 76 -9.63 -2.25 -6.43
CA ASN A 76 -9.30 -1.34 -5.36
C ASN A 76 -8.00 -1.81 -4.74
N SER A 77 -6.94 -1.04 -4.96
CA SER A 77 -5.58 -1.31 -4.50
C SER A 77 -5.20 -0.26 -3.49
N GLY A 78 -4.42 -0.65 -2.50
CA GLY A 78 -3.84 0.30 -1.58
C GLY A 78 -2.87 -0.39 -0.64
N MET A 79 -2.14 0.44 0.07
CA MET A 79 -1.22 -0.04 1.09
C MET A 79 -1.20 0.92 2.25
N VAL A 80 -1.52 0.43 3.44
CA VAL A 80 -1.36 1.22 4.67
C VAL A 80 0.06 1.08 5.20
N VAL A 81 0.55 2.13 5.86
CA VAL A 81 1.90 2.18 6.40
C VAL A 81 1.86 2.49 7.88
N TYR A 82 2.54 1.66 8.67
CA TYR A 82 2.72 1.85 10.11
C TYR A 82 4.18 1.74 10.48
N VAL A 83 4.50 2.28 11.65
CA VAL A 83 5.75 2.04 12.34
C VAL A 83 5.46 1.67 13.79
N SER A 84 6.28 0.81 14.36
CA SER A 84 6.32 0.55 15.81
C SER A 84 6.65 1.83 16.59
N ASP A 85 6.17 1.94 17.83
CA ASP A 85 6.41 3.09 18.70
C ASP A 85 7.90 3.35 18.97
N ASP A 86 8.72 2.30 18.96
CA ASP A 86 10.17 2.39 19.08
C ASP A 86 10.89 2.77 17.76
N GLY A 87 10.15 2.88 16.66
CA GLY A 87 10.66 3.25 15.34
C GLY A 87 11.48 2.16 14.63
N THR A 88 11.52 0.93 15.16
CA THR A 88 12.45 -0.11 14.68
C THR A 88 11.91 -0.95 13.53
N THR A 89 10.60 -1.13 13.48
CA THR A 89 9.90 -2.00 12.53
C THR A 89 8.78 -1.25 11.84
N TYR A 90 8.76 -1.33 10.51
CA TYR A 90 7.70 -0.83 9.65
C TYR A 90 6.79 -1.97 9.22
N TYR A 91 5.49 -1.68 9.13
CA TYR A 91 4.47 -2.63 8.70
C TYR A 91 3.74 -2.06 7.50
N PHE A 92 3.59 -2.88 6.45
CA PHE A 92 2.84 -2.51 5.26
C PHE A 92 1.72 -3.53 5.02
N GLY A 93 0.47 -3.07 5.04
CA GLY A 93 -0.70 -3.92 4.83
C GLY A 93 -1.34 -3.66 3.47
N THR A 94 -1.52 -4.69 2.65
CA THR A 94 -2.11 -4.60 1.30
C THR A 94 -3.41 -5.39 1.16
N GLY A 95 -3.90 -6.00 2.24
CA GLY A 95 -5.11 -6.86 2.23
C GLY A 95 -4.88 -8.25 1.63
N TYR A 96 -3.86 -8.40 0.80
CA TYR A 96 -3.39 -9.68 0.27
C TYR A 96 -2.19 -10.23 1.04
N GLY A 97 -1.53 -9.38 1.81
CA GLY A 97 -0.42 -9.77 2.67
C GLY A 97 -0.07 -8.69 3.68
N LEU A 98 0.80 -9.10 4.60
CA LEU A 98 1.42 -8.22 5.57
C LEU A 98 2.94 -8.30 5.41
N HIS A 99 3.53 -7.14 5.16
CA HIS A 99 4.96 -6.98 4.96
C HIS A 99 5.59 -6.31 6.16
N PHE A 100 6.77 -6.79 6.56
CA PHE A 100 7.54 -6.27 7.67
C PHE A 100 8.89 -5.80 7.15
N PHE A 101 9.36 -4.70 7.71
CA PHE A 101 10.66 -4.17 7.36
C PHE A 101 11.39 -3.62 8.59
N GLN A 102 12.60 -4.11 8.82
CA GLN A 102 13.48 -3.69 9.90
C GLN A 102 14.75 -3.05 9.30
N PRO A 103 14.79 -1.71 9.18
CA PRO A 103 15.84 -1.01 8.43
C PRO A 103 17.24 -1.29 8.96
N LYS A 104 17.41 -1.34 10.29
CA LYS A 104 18.72 -1.57 10.94
C LYS A 104 19.31 -2.94 10.61
N GLN A 105 18.46 -3.96 10.50
CA GLN A 105 18.86 -5.33 10.18
C GLN A 105 18.85 -5.59 8.66
N GLY A 106 18.27 -4.68 7.87
CA GLY A 106 18.00 -4.90 6.45
C GLY A 106 17.00 -6.03 6.19
N ALA A 107 16.30 -6.51 7.23
CA ALA A 107 15.38 -7.62 7.13
C ALA A 107 14.04 -7.17 6.55
N TYR A 108 13.56 -7.91 5.57
CA TYR A 108 12.26 -7.74 4.94
C TYR A 108 11.64 -9.11 4.75
N TRP A 109 10.38 -9.26 5.16
CA TRP A 109 9.64 -10.49 4.93
C TRP A 109 8.15 -10.19 4.79
N THR A 110 7.45 -11.13 4.16
CA THR A 110 5.99 -11.12 4.04
C THR A 110 5.43 -12.32 4.78
N THR A 111 4.18 -12.23 5.22
CA THR A 111 3.49 -13.35 5.85
C THR A 111 2.04 -13.45 5.43
N CYS A 112 1.56 -14.70 5.42
CA CYS A 112 0.16 -15.07 5.31
C CYS A 112 -0.42 -15.64 6.60
N HIS A 113 0.37 -15.66 7.68
CA HIS A 113 -0.09 -16.18 8.96
C HIS A 113 -0.78 -15.08 9.77
N LYS A 114 -2.07 -15.23 10.02
CA LYS A 114 -2.87 -14.26 10.80
C LYS A 114 -2.34 -14.03 12.22
N GLY A 115 -1.58 -14.97 12.79
CA GLY A 115 -0.91 -14.82 14.08
C GLY A 115 0.21 -13.78 14.10
N ASN A 116 0.71 -13.35 12.93
CA ASN A 116 1.73 -12.31 12.82
C ASN A 116 1.15 -10.90 12.70
N ILE A 117 -0.19 -10.76 12.67
CA ILE A 117 -0.82 -9.45 12.75
C ILE A 117 -0.48 -8.84 14.11
N PRO A 118 0.01 -7.58 14.16
CA PRO A 118 0.30 -6.90 15.42
C PRO A 118 -0.88 -6.91 16.40
N ILE A 119 -0.57 -6.80 17.69
CA ILE A 119 -1.56 -6.85 18.77
C ILE A 119 -2.67 -5.83 18.48
N ARG A 120 -3.92 -6.30 18.49
CA ARG A 120 -5.08 -5.45 18.24
C ARG A 120 -5.41 -4.62 19.48
N THR A 121 -5.98 -3.44 19.27
CA THR A 121 -6.66 -2.73 20.36
C THR A 121 -8.01 -3.40 20.67
N PRO A 122 -8.62 -3.16 21.85
CA PRO A 122 -9.95 -3.71 22.16
C PRO A 122 -11.02 -3.36 21.11
N LEU A 123 -10.92 -2.18 20.49
CA LEU A 123 -11.79 -1.78 19.39
C LEU A 123 -11.58 -2.67 18.16
N ALA A 124 -10.33 -2.89 17.77
CA ALA A 124 -10.00 -3.74 16.62
C ALA A 124 -10.33 -5.22 16.84
N GLU A 125 -10.21 -5.71 18.07
CA GLU A 125 -10.69 -7.06 18.43
C GLU A 125 -12.18 -7.18 18.17
N ARG A 126 -12.98 -6.20 18.63
CA ARG A 126 -14.43 -6.17 18.40
C ARG A 126 -14.77 -6.10 16.90
N LEU A 127 -14.11 -5.23 16.14
CA LEU A 127 -14.32 -5.12 14.69
C LEU A 127 -13.95 -6.42 13.96
N SER A 128 -12.87 -7.08 14.36
CA SER A 128 -12.41 -8.31 13.72
C SER A 128 -13.35 -9.51 13.88
N PHE A 129 -14.27 -9.45 14.86
CA PHE A 129 -15.19 -10.54 15.18
C PHE A 129 -16.46 -10.54 14.30
N PHE A 130 -17.04 -9.36 14.03
CA PHE A 130 -18.32 -9.26 13.29
C PHE A 130 -18.12 -9.28 11.77
N GLY A 131 -17.04 -8.66 11.27
CA GLY A 131 -16.59 -8.79 9.88
C GLY A 131 -17.61 -8.41 8.81
N SER A 132 -18.59 -7.57 9.14
CA SER A 132 -19.60 -7.08 8.19
C SER A 132 -19.67 -5.57 8.21
N ASP A 133 -19.87 -4.99 7.03
CA ASP A 133 -19.84 -3.54 6.84
C ASP A 133 -20.81 -2.77 7.74
N ALA A 134 -22.01 -3.30 7.95
CA ALA A 134 -23.03 -2.66 8.78
C ALA A 134 -22.63 -2.70 10.26
N ALA A 135 -22.17 -3.86 10.74
CA ALA A 135 -21.71 -3.98 12.13
C ALA A 135 -20.46 -3.13 12.41
N ASP A 136 -19.54 -3.06 11.44
CA ASP A 136 -18.34 -2.23 11.55
C ASP A 136 -18.69 -0.73 11.59
N GLU A 137 -19.72 -0.32 10.85
CA GLU A 137 -20.25 1.05 10.90
C GLU A 137 -20.90 1.37 12.25
N ASP A 138 -21.65 0.44 12.82
CA ASP A 138 -22.26 0.60 14.16
C ASP A 138 -21.19 0.70 15.27
N ILE A 139 -20.06 0.00 15.12
CA ILE A 139 -18.97 -0.04 16.10
C ILE A 139 -18.01 1.15 15.95
N ASP A 140 -17.69 1.56 14.73
CA ASP A 140 -16.72 2.64 14.46
C ASP A 140 -17.16 3.56 13.32
N PRO A 141 -18.22 4.37 13.51
CA PRO A 141 -18.91 5.09 12.44
C PRO A 141 -18.03 6.11 11.70
N GLY A 142 -18.27 6.25 10.39
CA GLY A 142 -17.62 7.20 9.50
C GLY A 142 -16.16 6.90 9.18
N ARG A 143 -15.65 5.72 9.57
CA ARG A 143 -14.29 5.30 9.25
C ARG A 143 -14.24 4.58 7.90
N PRO A 144 -13.29 4.93 7.03
CA PRO A 144 -13.17 4.33 5.71
C PRO A 144 -12.75 2.87 5.84
N ARG A 145 -13.22 2.06 4.89
CA ARG A 145 -12.74 0.70 4.71
C ARG A 145 -11.33 0.70 4.14
N LEU A 146 -10.68 -0.45 4.29
CA LEU A 146 -9.45 -0.73 3.56
C LEU A 146 -9.76 -0.74 2.05
N PHE A 147 -8.90 -0.08 1.26
CA PHE A 147 -9.00 0.06 -0.20
C PHE A 147 -10.10 0.98 -0.74
N GLU A 148 -10.69 1.85 0.08
CA GLU A 148 -11.40 2.99 -0.48
C GLU A 148 -10.46 3.89 -1.28
N TYR A 149 -10.96 4.39 -2.42
CA TYR A 149 -10.20 5.32 -3.25
C TYR A 149 -9.78 6.56 -2.45
N VAL A 150 -8.60 7.07 -2.78
CA VAL A 150 -8.16 8.39 -2.32
C VAL A 150 -9.01 9.43 -3.03
N GLN A 151 -9.64 10.32 -2.28
CA GLN A 151 -10.42 11.39 -2.88
C GLN A 151 -9.49 12.41 -3.53
N ALA A 152 -9.90 12.99 -4.66
CA ALA A 152 -9.05 13.90 -5.43
C ALA A 152 -8.60 15.13 -4.61
N ASN A 153 -9.40 15.54 -3.63
CA ASN A 153 -9.14 16.65 -2.70
C ASN A 153 -8.24 16.27 -1.50
N GLU A 154 -7.95 14.98 -1.26
CA GLU A 154 -7.02 14.58 -0.20
C GLU A 154 -5.60 14.99 -0.57
N SER A 155 -4.93 15.69 0.35
CA SER A 155 -3.57 16.18 0.15
C SER A 155 -2.56 15.04 0.08
N SER A 156 -1.77 15.00 -1.00
CA SER A 156 -0.57 14.17 -1.08
C SER A 156 0.56 14.78 -0.26
N GLY A 157 1.45 13.99 0.32
CA GLY A 157 2.57 14.56 1.05
C GLY A 157 3.56 13.58 1.66
N ALA A 158 4.49 14.13 2.43
CA ALA A 158 5.43 13.36 3.23
C ALA A 158 4.76 12.82 4.50
N ILE A 159 5.36 11.79 5.09
CA ILE A 159 4.96 11.27 6.41
C ILE A 159 5.01 12.43 7.43
N PRO A 160 3.98 12.58 8.29
CA PRO A 160 3.95 13.65 9.28
C PRO A 160 5.11 13.50 10.27
N GLY A 161 5.66 14.62 10.76
CA GLY A 161 6.74 14.60 11.77
C GLY A 161 6.32 13.99 13.11
N SER A 162 5.02 13.93 13.39
CA SER A 162 4.44 13.31 14.59
C SER A 162 3.21 12.50 14.21
N PRO A 163 3.39 11.28 13.69
CA PRO A 163 2.28 10.42 13.30
C PRO A 163 1.45 10.03 14.53
N PRO A 164 0.11 10.00 14.43
CA PRO A 164 -0.76 9.59 15.52
C PRO A 164 -0.57 8.10 15.85
N ALA A 165 -0.88 7.72 17.09
CA ALA A 165 -1.02 6.33 17.47
C ALA A 165 -2.11 5.65 16.64
N SER A 166 -1.90 4.38 16.27
CA SER A 166 -2.90 3.58 15.57
C SER A 166 -4.10 3.36 16.48
N ARG A 167 -5.29 3.56 15.92
CA ARG A 167 -6.56 3.26 16.57
C ARG A 167 -6.80 1.75 16.70
N TYR A 168 -6.23 0.95 15.77
CA TYR A 168 -6.54 -0.47 15.63
C TYR A 168 -5.43 -1.42 16.10
N TYR A 169 -4.18 -0.96 16.18
CA TYR A 169 -3.05 -1.80 16.55
C TYR A 169 -2.24 -1.17 17.68
N ALA A 170 -2.08 -1.91 18.78
CA ALA A 170 -1.35 -1.47 19.96
C ALA A 170 0.15 -1.38 19.67
N GLY A 171 0.80 -0.34 20.20
CA GLY A 171 2.25 -0.12 20.04
C GLY A 171 2.68 0.36 18.65
N LEU A 172 1.72 0.73 17.78
CA LEU A 172 2.00 1.22 16.43
C LEU A 172 1.53 2.67 16.25
N ARG A 173 2.18 3.37 15.33
CA ARG A 173 1.78 4.67 14.81
C ARG A 173 1.40 4.56 13.35
N TYR A 174 0.29 5.18 12.99
CA TYR A 174 -0.20 5.22 11.62
C TYR A 174 0.52 6.32 10.85
N LEU A 175 1.18 5.98 9.73
CA LEU A 175 1.95 6.93 8.93
C LEU A 175 1.14 7.50 7.76
N GLY A 176 0.19 6.72 7.25
CA GLY A 176 -0.64 7.09 6.10
C GLY A 176 -1.00 5.89 5.23
N LYS A 177 -1.60 6.16 4.07
CA LYS A 177 -1.98 5.13 3.10
C LYS A 177 -1.61 5.53 1.68
N PHE A 178 -1.22 4.54 0.91
CA PHE A 178 -1.24 4.58 -0.54
C PHE A 178 -2.60 4.13 -1.03
N GLY A 179 -3.11 4.78 -2.07
CA GLY A 179 -4.30 4.33 -2.75
C GLY A 179 -4.44 4.96 -4.14
N LEU A 180 -5.31 4.35 -4.94
CA LEU A 180 -5.69 4.91 -6.23
C LEU A 180 -6.60 6.12 -6.02
N VAL A 181 -6.32 7.22 -6.72
CA VAL A 181 -7.14 8.43 -6.68
C VAL A 181 -8.43 8.22 -7.48
N ALA A 182 -9.57 8.60 -6.93
CA ALA A 182 -10.85 8.54 -7.65
C ALA A 182 -10.95 9.63 -8.73
N THR A 183 -11.46 9.27 -9.91
CA THR A 183 -11.86 10.26 -10.93
C THR A 183 -13.25 10.79 -10.56
N ASN A 184 -13.44 12.10 -10.47
CA ASN A 184 -14.76 12.73 -10.18
C ASN A 184 -15.47 12.18 -8.92
N GLY A 185 -14.71 11.74 -7.90
CA GLY A 185 -15.26 11.19 -6.66
C GLY A 185 -15.89 9.79 -6.80
N GLN A 186 -15.96 9.23 -8.01
CA GLN A 186 -16.49 7.89 -8.25
C GLN A 186 -15.68 7.15 -9.33
N GLY A 187 -15.15 5.99 -8.96
CA GLY A 187 -14.49 5.07 -9.88
C GLY A 187 -12.99 5.25 -10.02
N ARG A 188 -12.42 4.42 -10.89
CA ARG A 188 -10.99 4.19 -11.07
C ARG A 188 -10.31 5.41 -11.71
N GLY A 189 -9.40 6.06 -10.99
CA GLY A 189 -8.48 7.02 -11.60
C GLY A 189 -7.18 6.40 -12.08
N ASN A 190 -6.28 7.27 -12.54
CA ASN A 190 -5.01 6.90 -13.14
C ASN A 190 -3.81 7.40 -12.32
N GLU A 191 -4.03 7.79 -11.07
CA GLU A 191 -2.99 8.29 -10.17
C GLU A 191 -2.96 7.44 -8.90
N VAL A 192 -1.75 7.17 -8.41
CA VAL A 192 -1.53 6.60 -7.08
C VAL A 192 -0.99 7.71 -6.20
N ARG A 193 -1.61 7.87 -5.03
CA ARG A 193 -1.24 8.92 -4.08
C ARG A 193 -0.96 8.32 -2.71
N PHE A 194 0.01 8.89 -2.01
CA PHE A 194 0.17 8.66 -0.58
C PHE A 194 -0.50 9.80 0.17
N VAL A 195 -1.45 9.45 1.03
CA VAL A 195 -2.12 10.39 1.93
C VAL A 195 -1.54 10.20 3.32
N PRO A 196 -0.87 11.21 3.89
CA PRO A 196 -0.27 11.11 5.20
C PRO A 196 -1.31 11.03 6.31
N ALA A 197 -0.93 10.40 7.42
CA ALA A 197 -1.73 10.48 8.64
C ALA A 197 -1.88 11.93 9.10
N GLY A 198 -3.05 12.27 9.62
CA GLY A 198 -3.42 13.65 10.00
C GLY A 198 -4.19 14.40 8.93
N THR A 199 -4.08 14.01 7.64
CA THR A 199 -4.92 14.55 6.57
C THR A 199 -5.98 13.58 6.08
N SER A 200 -5.75 12.26 6.25
CA SER A 200 -6.77 11.23 6.10
C SER A 200 -6.98 10.44 7.38
N ILE A 201 -8.18 9.91 7.51
CA ILE A 201 -8.56 8.98 8.56
C ILE A 201 -7.87 7.62 8.33
N GLU A 202 -7.38 7.01 9.41
CA GLU A 202 -6.88 5.62 9.42
C GLU A 202 -8.01 4.65 9.03
N PRO A 203 -7.84 3.83 7.97
CA PRO A 203 -8.86 2.87 7.57
C PRO A 203 -8.96 1.71 8.57
N ARG A 204 -10.17 1.16 8.72
CA ARG A 204 -10.44 0.04 9.64
C ARG A 204 -9.53 -1.15 9.32
N LEU A 205 -8.91 -1.70 10.36
CA LEU A 205 -8.16 -2.97 10.32
C LEU A 205 -7.14 -3.05 9.18
N GLY A 206 -6.36 -1.98 8.94
CA GLY A 206 -5.52 -1.91 7.75
C GLY A 206 -4.41 -2.97 7.61
N LEU A 207 -4.00 -3.62 8.70
CA LEU A 207 -3.05 -4.75 8.65
C LEU A 207 -3.75 -6.11 8.59
N GLN A 208 -5.08 -6.13 8.51
CA GLN A 208 -5.84 -7.35 8.26
C GLN A 208 -5.75 -7.71 6.78
N PHE A 209 -5.50 -8.98 6.52
CA PHE A 209 -5.33 -9.51 5.17
C PHE A 209 -6.00 -10.88 5.02
N SER A 210 -6.26 -11.24 3.77
CA SER A 210 -6.64 -12.56 3.33
C SER A 210 -5.68 -12.98 2.23
N CYS A 211 -4.83 -13.96 2.52
CA CYS A 211 -4.10 -14.64 1.47
C CYS A 211 -5.05 -15.58 0.73
N GLY A 212 -4.88 -15.70 -0.59
CA GLY A 212 -5.69 -16.55 -1.47
C GLY A 212 -5.74 -18.00 -1.04
#